data_AF-A0A959LUE5-F1
#
_entry.id   AF-A0A959LUE5-F1
#
_cell.length_a   1.000
_cell.length_b   1.000
_cell.length_c   1.000
_cell.angle_alpha   90.00
_cell.angle_beta   90.00
_cell.angle_gamma   90.00
#
_symmetry.space_group_name_H-M   'P 1'
#
loop_
_entity.id
_entity.type
_entity.pdbx_description
1 polymer ?
#
loop_
_entity_poly.entity_id
_entity_poly.type
_entity_poly.pdbx_seq_one_letter_code
_entity_poly.pdbx_strand_id
1 'polypeptide(L)'
;MTTDTKDIELEAACSLTERQAREILARDKSWFDKIIGGNNDIKFSFNQFDLLSYLRQRPELCGKILQFSYDKRCSPATFIEEHENTYRVGWFDKDREQIKTFDKLYEAATDFVLFSWNLGRLEREEYRLPKQIRERAIESGNEFGWKQQDFKKVVEAARQVPMAIVGGQVQYVFDDGICELYWLSYDPDERQENEEWVTYCNRTANQVNQKFDKLINETDFDKETQTFEFLKEKKNEGVDIDEHKIFIIYFNDNETDL
;
A
#
# COMPACT_ATOMS: atom_id res chain seq x y z
N MET A 1 -22.27 -5.88 -18.30
CA MET A 1 -21.43 -5.35 -17.20
C MET A 1 -20.29 -4.63 -17.87
N THR A 2 -20.29 -3.29 -17.84
CA THR A 2 -19.18 -2.47 -18.31
C THR A 2 -18.04 -2.68 -17.33
N THR A 3 -17.05 -3.50 -17.71
CA THR A 3 -15.78 -3.57 -16.99
C THR A 3 -15.19 -2.16 -16.98
N ASP A 4 -14.82 -1.65 -15.81
CA ASP A 4 -14.16 -0.36 -15.69
C ASP A 4 -12.89 -0.37 -16.57
N THR A 5 -12.63 0.71 -17.31
CA THR A 5 -11.40 0.84 -18.12
C THR A 5 -10.16 0.57 -17.27
N LYS A 6 -10.17 0.95 -15.97
CA LYS A 6 -9.06 0.65 -15.05
C LYS A 6 -8.89 -0.85 -14.80
N ASP A 7 -9.98 -1.60 -14.63
CA ASP A 7 -9.93 -3.06 -14.43
C ASP A 7 -9.35 -3.80 -15.65
N ILE A 8 -9.64 -3.31 -16.87
CA ILE A 8 -9.08 -3.87 -18.11
C ILE A 8 -7.56 -3.65 -18.16
N GLU A 9 -7.08 -2.47 -17.77
CA GLU A 9 -5.65 -2.18 -17.71
C GLU A 9 -4.93 -3.06 -16.68
N LEU A 10 -5.53 -3.25 -15.50
CA LEU A 10 -5.01 -4.12 -14.44
C LEU A 10 -4.95 -5.59 -14.88
N GLU A 11 -6.01 -6.10 -15.52
CA GLU A 11 -6.04 -7.46 -16.08
C GLU A 11 -4.95 -7.63 -17.16
N ALA A 12 -4.82 -6.64 -18.05
CA ALA A 12 -3.82 -6.65 -19.12
C ALA A 12 -2.39 -6.68 -18.57
N ALA A 13 -2.06 -5.86 -17.57
CA ALA A 13 -0.75 -5.87 -16.93
C ALA A 13 -0.43 -7.23 -16.30
N CYS A 14 -1.41 -7.87 -15.67
CA CYS A 14 -1.24 -9.19 -15.03
C CYS A 14 -1.11 -10.36 -16.04
N SER A 15 -1.35 -10.13 -17.33
CA SER A 15 -1.11 -11.15 -18.37
C SER A 15 0.37 -11.32 -18.71
N LEU A 16 1.23 -10.38 -18.30
CA LEU A 16 2.70 -10.43 -18.35
C LEU A 16 3.34 -10.59 -19.74
N THR A 17 2.54 -10.68 -20.80
CA THR A 17 3.02 -10.69 -22.19
C THR A 17 2.38 -9.56 -22.96
N GLU A 18 3.16 -8.85 -23.77
CA GLU A 18 2.64 -7.76 -24.61
C GLU A 18 1.47 -8.22 -25.49
N ARG A 19 1.55 -9.44 -26.03
CA ARG A 19 0.50 -9.98 -26.88
C ARG A 19 -0.83 -10.08 -26.12
N GLN A 20 -0.85 -10.77 -24.98
CA GLN A 20 -2.09 -10.96 -24.21
C GLN A 20 -2.59 -9.64 -23.64
N ALA A 21 -1.67 -8.77 -23.20
CA ALA A 21 -2.03 -7.43 -22.74
C ALA A 21 -2.78 -6.66 -23.83
N ARG A 22 -2.27 -6.62 -25.07
CA ARG A 22 -2.95 -5.97 -26.20
C ARG A 22 -4.31 -6.59 -26.52
N GLU A 23 -4.41 -7.93 -26.48
CA GLU A 23 -5.68 -8.64 -26.69
C GLU A 23 -6.73 -8.27 -25.62
N ILE A 24 -6.32 -8.08 -24.37
CA ILE A 24 -7.19 -7.64 -23.27
C ILE A 24 -7.56 -6.16 -23.42
N LEU A 25 -6.58 -5.29 -23.67
CA LEU A 25 -6.79 -3.85 -23.83
C LEU A 25 -7.73 -3.53 -25.01
N ALA A 26 -7.68 -4.32 -26.09
CA ALA A 26 -8.57 -4.17 -27.25
C ALA A 26 -10.06 -4.43 -26.94
N ARG A 27 -10.39 -4.96 -25.76
CA ARG A 27 -11.78 -5.05 -25.27
C ARG A 27 -12.36 -3.66 -24.97
N ASP A 28 -11.50 -2.67 -24.70
CA ASP A 28 -11.87 -1.26 -24.60
C ASP A 28 -11.60 -0.54 -25.93
N LYS A 29 -12.64 0.15 -26.43
CA LYS A 29 -12.56 0.95 -27.66
C LYS A 29 -11.57 2.11 -27.54
N SER A 30 -11.37 2.67 -26.34
CA SER A 30 -10.42 3.75 -26.10
C SER A 30 -8.96 3.34 -26.38
N TRP A 31 -8.67 2.06 -26.19
CA TRP A 31 -7.37 1.44 -26.49
C TRP A 31 -7.26 1.02 -27.95
N PHE A 32 -8.37 0.66 -28.59
CA PHE A 32 -8.42 0.29 -30.00
C PHE A 32 -7.88 1.41 -30.90
N ASP A 33 -8.29 2.66 -30.65
CA ASP A 33 -7.81 3.82 -31.42
C ASP A 33 -6.34 4.14 -31.15
N LYS A 34 -5.85 3.93 -29.92
CA LYS A 34 -4.43 4.11 -29.55
C LYS A 34 -3.51 3.07 -30.20
N ILE A 35 -3.97 1.81 -30.27
CA ILE A 35 -3.22 0.71 -30.87
C ILE A 35 -3.15 0.86 -32.40
N ILE A 36 -4.24 1.28 -33.04
CA ILE A 36 -4.28 1.52 -34.49
C ILE A 36 -3.54 2.81 -34.88
N GLY A 37 -3.50 3.81 -33.99
CA GLY A 37 -2.83 5.10 -34.20
C GLY A 37 -1.29 5.08 -34.17
N GLY A 38 -0.66 3.91 -34.02
CA GLY A 38 0.79 3.74 -34.19
C GLY A 38 1.66 4.02 -32.96
N ASN A 39 1.07 4.14 -31.76
CA ASN A 39 1.85 4.17 -30.52
C ASN A 39 2.05 2.74 -30.01
N ASN A 40 3.26 2.21 -30.20
CA ASN A 40 3.53 0.80 -29.92
C ASN A 40 3.70 0.50 -28.43
N ASP A 41 4.01 1.48 -27.58
CA ASP A 41 4.27 1.21 -26.15
C ASP A 41 2.98 1.17 -25.34
N ILE A 42 2.79 0.10 -24.57
CA ILE A 42 1.67 -0.02 -23.62
C ILE A 42 1.96 0.90 -22.43
N LYS A 43 1.10 1.90 -22.21
CA LYS A 43 1.16 2.80 -21.05
C LYS A 43 -0.09 2.63 -20.21
N PHE A 44 0.08 2.07 -19.02
CA PHE A 44 -1.00 1.93 -18.04
C PHE A 44 -1.21 3.25 -17.29
N SER A 45 -2.46 3.50 -16.89
CA SER A 45 -2.85 4.70 -16.14
C SER A 45 -3.04 4.45 -14.64
N PHE A 46 -3.08 3.17 -14.23
CA PHE A 46 -3.16 2.78 -12.82
C PHE A 46 -1.85 3.10 -12.08
N ASN A 47 -1.94 3.30 -10.76
CA ASN A 47 -0.77 3.39 -9.88
C ASN A 47 -0.46 2.03 -9.20
N GLN A 48 0.66 1.94 -8.48
CA GLN A 48 1.05 0.71 -7.79
C GLN A 48 0.00 0.18 -6.79
N PHE A 49 -0.76 1.07 -6.16
CA PHE A 49 -1.75 0.73 -5.14
C PHE A 49 -3.07 0.22 -5.72
N ASP A 50 -3.46 0.71 -6.91
CA ASP A 50 -4.54 0.13 -7.71
C ASP A 50 -4.23 -1.35 -7.99
N LEU A 51 -3.01 -1.64 -8.45
CA LEU A 51 -2.55 -3.00 -8.76
C LEU A 51 -2.40 -3.87 -7.50
N LEU A 52 -1.88 -3.30 -6.41
CA LEU A 52 -1.77 -3.98 -5.12
C LEU A 52 -3.15 -4.42 -4.62
N SER A 53 -4.12 -3.51 -4.62
CA SER A 53 -5.50 -3.78 -4.20
C SER A 53 -6.15 -4.85 -5.10
N TYR A 54 -5.96 -4.74 -6.42
CA TYR A 54 -6.49 -5.68 -7.39
C TYR A 54 -5.96 -7.11 -7.18
N LEU A 55 -4.65 -7.26 -6.99
CA LEU A 55 -4.02 -8.57 -6.77
C LEU A 55 -4.33 -9.14 -5.39
N ARG A 56 -4.44 -8.31 -4.35
CA ARG A 56 -4.86 -8.75 -3.01
C ARG A 56 -6.22 -9.44 -3.03
N GLN A 57 -7.16 -8.93 -3.83
CA GLN A 57 -8.51 -9.50 -3.98
C GLN A 57 -8.56 -10.73 -4.91
N ARG A 58 -7.45 -11.06 -5.59
CA ARG A 58 -7.37 -12.11 -6.62
C ARG A 58 -6.17 -13.04 -6.38
N PRO A 59 -6.18 -13.83 -5.29
CA PRO A 59 -5.07 -14.74 -4.96
C PRO A 59 -4.80 -15.78 -6.07
N GLU A 60 -5.82 -16.18 -6.83
CA GLU A 60 -5.68 -17.08 -7.97
C GLU A 60 -4.85 -16.48 -9.11
N LEU A 61 -4.92 -15.16 -9.31
CA LEU A 61 -4.13 -14.47 -10.30
C LEU A 61 -2.67 -14.35 -9.84
N CYS A 62 -2.44 -14.12 -8.55
CA CYS A 62 -1.11 -14.12 -7.97
C CYS A 62 -0.40 -15.48 -8.16
N GLY A 63 -1.12 -16.59 -7.97
CA GLY A 63 -0.60 -17.94 -8.23
C GLY A 63 -0.24 -18.16 -9.71
N LYS A 64 -1.04 -17.63 -10.65
CA LYS A 64 -0.71 -17.67 -12.09
C LYS A 64 0.54 -16.86 -12.43
N ILE A 65 0.70 -15.68 -11.81
CA ILE A 65 1.88 -14.83 -11.97
C ILE A 65 3.14 -15.57 -11.49
N LEU A 66 3.06 -16.21 -10.31
CA LEU A 66 4.14 -17.04 -9.77
C LEU A 66 4.50 -18.20 -10.73
N GLN A 67 3.50 -18.96 -11.18
CA GLN A 67 3.72 -20.08 -12.10
C GLN A 67 4.32 -19.62 -13.43
N PHE A 68 3.88 -18.46 -13.95
CA PHE A 68 4.44 -17.89 -15.17
C PHE A 68 5.95 -17.67 -15.06
N SER A 69 6.44 -17.21 -13.91
CA SER A 69 7.87 -17.05 -13.65
C SER A 69 8.64 -18.38 -13.72
N TYR A 70 8.10 -19.44 -13.12
CA TYR A 70 8.71 -20.77 -13.17
C TYR A 70 8.71 -21.40 -14.57
N ASP A 71 7.72 -21.07 -15.41
CA ASP A 71 7.62 -21.59 -16.77
C ASP A 71 8.50 -20.83 -17.78
N LYS A 72 9.06 -19.66 -17.40
CA LYS A 72 9.95 -18.88 -18.29
C LYS A 72 11.20 -19.66 -18.63
N ARG A 73 11.49 -19.76 -19.94
CA ARG A 73 12.68 -20.46 -20.49
C ARG A 73 13.76 -19.48 -21.00
N CYS A 74 13.89 -18.30 -20.39
CA CYS A 74 14.84 -17.28 -20.82
C CYS A 74 15.57 -16.62 -19.63
N SER A 75 16.83 -16.27 -19.86
CA SER A 75 17.69 -15.51 -18.93
C SER A 75 18.53 -14.50 -19.73
N PRO A 76 18.81 -13.29 -19.20
CA PRO A 76 18.33 -12.75 -17.92
C PRO A 76 16.84 -12.38 -17.99
N ALA A 77 16.10 -12.64 -16.93
CA ALA A 77 14.67 -12.32 -16.86
C ALA A 77 14.28 -11.92 -15.44
N THR A 78 13.36 -10.97 -15.32
CA THR A 78 12.68 -10.70 -14.07
C THR A 78 12.00 -11.98 -13.58
N PHE A 79 12.18 -12.30 -12.30
CA PHE A 79 11.63 -13.47 -11.64
C PHE A 79 10.82 -13.09 -10.39
N ILE A 80 9.86 -13.95 -10.07
CA ILE A 80 9.22 -14.10 -8.77
C ILE A 80 9.33 -15.57 -8.36
N GLU A 81 9.65 -15.84 -7.10
CA GLU A 81 9.80 -17.20 -6.58
C GLU A 81 9.53 -17.28 -5.07
N GLU A 82 9.23 -18.48 -4.59
CA GLU A 82 9.15 -18.81 -3.17
C GLU A 82 10.54 -19.04 -2.57
N HIS A 83 10.79 -18.50 -1.37
CA HIS A 83 12.05 -18.66 -0.65
C HIS A 83 11.84 -18.60 0.87
N GLU A 84 12.10 -19.69 1.59
CA GLU A 84 12.11 -19.75 3.07
C GLU A 84 10.90 -19.07 3.74
N ASN A 85 9.68 -19.39 3.26
CA ASN A 85 8.40 -18.81 3.70
C ASN A 85 8.15 -17.34 3.32
N THR A 86 8.96 -16.79 2.42
CA THR A 86 8.80 -15.47 1.82
C THR A 86 8.80 -15.60 0.30
N TYR A 87 8.67 -14.48 -0.39
CA TYR A 87 8.73 -14.40 -1.84
C TYR A 87 9.84 -13.44 -2.26
N ARG A 88 10.65 -13.83 -3.24
CA ARG A 88 11.68 -12.97 -3.83
C ARG A 88 11.23 -12.49 -5.19
N VAL A 89 11.42 -11.21 -5.45
CA VAL A 89 11.24 -10.62 -6.77
C VAL A 89 12.53 -9.94 -7.16
N GLY A 90 13.04 -10.30 -8.32
CA GLY A 90 14.29 -9.72 -8.77
C GLY A 90 14.60 -9.92 -10.22
N TRP A 91 15.80 -9.49 -10.55
CA TRP A 91 16.41 -9.67 -11.84
C TRP A 91 17.88 -10.02 -11.61
N PHE A 92 18.37 -10.97 -12.41
CA PHE A 92 19.76 -11.38 -12.39
C PHE A 92 20.32 -11.32 -13.81
N ASP A 93 21.46 -10.65 -13.96
CA ASP A 93 22.33 -10.77 -15.13
C ASP A 93 23.78 -10.81 -14.66
N LYS A 94 24.42 -11.98 -14.82
CA LYS A 94 25.83 -12.36 -14.61
C LYS A 94 26.61 -11.67 -13.47
N ASP A 95 26.68 -10.35 -13.47
CA ASP A 95 27.44 -9.49 -12.55
C ASP A 95 26.55 -8.57 -11.67
N ARG A 96 25.23 -8.54 -11.88
CA ARG A 96 24.28 -7.67 -11.18
C ARG A 96 23.02 -8.42 -10.76
N GLU A 97 22.59 -8.12 -9.54
CA GLU A 97 21.39 -8.67 -8.95
C GLU A 97 20.63 -7.57 -8.22
N GLN A 98 19.32 -7.50 -8.44
CA GLN A 98 18.43 -6.66 -7.65
C GLN A 98 17.29 -7.54 -7.13
N ILE A 99 17.27 -7.81 -5.83
CA ILE A 99 16.25 -8.61 -5.16
C ILE A 99 15.51 -7.76 -4.12
N LYS A 100 14.19 -7.85 -4.11
CA LYS A 100 13.35 -7.49 -2.96
C LYS A 100 12.66 -8.75 -2.42
N THR A 101 12.49 -8.79 -1.11
CA THR A 101 11.81 -9.88 -0.41
C THR A 101 10.50 -9.38 0.16
N PHE A 102 9.44 -10.17 0.02
CA PHE A 102 8.09 -9.87 0.46
C PHE A 102 7.55 -11.00 1.32
N ASP A 103 6.82 -10.65 2.38
CA ASP A 103 6.18 -11.65 3.25
C ASP A 103 4.91 -12.24 2.61
N LYS A 104 4.29 -11.52 1.66
CA LYS A 104 2.99 -11.87 1.08
C LYS A 104 3.07 -12.01 -0.44
N LEU A 105 2.39 -13.03 -0.99
CA LEU A 105 2.43 -13.33 -2.42
C LEU A 105 1.85 -12.20 -3.28
N TYR A 106 0.76 -11.56 -2.85
CA TYR A 106 0.16 -10.48 -3.66
C TYR A 106 1.10 -9.28 -3.80
N GLU A 107 1.92 -8.99 -2.79
CA GLU A 107 2.89 -7.89 -2.82
C GLU A 107 4.06 -8.21 -3.76
N ALA A 108 4.56 -9.45 -3.67
CA ALA A 108 5.55 -9.94 -4.61
C ALA A 108 5.01 -9.95 -6.05
N ALA A 109 3.77 -10.39 -6.26
CA ALA A 109 3.15 -10.38 -7.58
C ALA A 109 2.98 -8.95 -8.11
N THR A 110 2.60 -7.99 -7.26
CA THR A 110 2.54 -6.57 -7.62
C THR A 110 3.90 -6.04 -8.04
N ASP A 111 4.94 -6.21 -7.20
CA ASP A 111 6.30 -5.78 -7.53
C ASP A 111 6.81 -6.41 -8.83
N PHE A 112 6.54 -7.70 -9.02
CA PHE A 112 6.93 -8.43 -10.23
C PHE A 112 6.26 -7.90 -11.49
N VAL A 113 4.95 -7.61 -11.44
CA VAL A 113 4.22 -7.01 -12.57
C VAL A 113 4.76 -5.61 -12.86
N LEU A 114 4.90 -4.75 -11.85
CA LEU A 114 5.45 -3.41 -12.01
C LEU A 114 6.84 -3.45 -12.65
N PHE A 115 7.70 -4.34 -12.13
CA PHE A 115 9.07 -4.47 -12.61
C PHE A 115 9.13 -5.03 -14.04
N SER A 116 8.28 -6.00 -14.37
CA SER A 116 8.20 -6.60 -15.71
C SER A 116 7.76 -5.60 -16.79
N TRP A 117 6.96 -4.60 -16.43
CA TRP A 117 6.50 -3.54 -17.32
C TRP A 117 7.32 -2.25 -17.22
N ASN A 118 8.44 -2.26 -16.48
CA ASN A 118 9.28 -1.08 -16.24
C ASN A 118 8.48 0.11 -15.63
N LEU A 119 7.53 -0.19 -14.75
CA LEU A 119 6.71 0.78 -14.00
C LEU A 119 7.31 1.14 -12.63
N GLY A 120 8.52 0.64 -12.34
CA GLY A 120 9.18 0.80 -11.05
C GLY A 120 9.07 -0.46 -10.17
N ARG A 121 9.25 -0.26 -8.87
CA ARG A 121 9.15 -1.29 -7.82
C ARG A 121 8.01 -0.94 -6.88
N LEU A 122 7.46 -1.93 -6.18
CA LEU A 122 6.52 -1.68 -5.09
C LEU A 122 7.29 -1.01 -3.94
N GLU A 123 6.90 0.21 -3.61
CA GLU A 123 7.42 0.97 -2.48
C GLU A 123 6.32 1.21 -1.46
N ARG A 124 6.64 0.96 -0.19
CA ARG A 124 5.80 1.26 0.97
C ARG A 124 6.69 1.70 2.11
N GLU A 125 6.52 2.93 2.57
CA GLU A 125 7.34 3.56 3.60
C GLU A 125 7.29 2.74 4.90
N GLU A 126 6.15 2.11 5.21
CA GLU A 126 5.97 1.28 6.40
C GLU A 126 6.90 0.06 6.43
N TYR A 127 7.52 -0.32 5.31
CA TYR A 127 8.44 -1.46 5.26
C TYR A 127 9.82 -1.15 5.83
N ARG A 128 10.12 0.13 6.09
CA ARG A 128 11.26 0.52 6.90
C ARG A 128 11.05 0.29 8.39
N LEU A 129 9.79 0.18 8.85
CA LEU A 129 9.53 -0.15 10.25
C LEU A 129 10.02 -1.56 10.56
N PRO A 130 10.54 -1.79 11.78
CA PRO A 130 10.85 -3.13 12.24
C PRO A 130 9.67 -4.08 12.04
N LYS A 131 9.93 -5.30 11.56
CA LYS A 131 8.89 -6.30 11.24
C LYS A 131 7.89 -6.49 12.38
N GLN A 132 8.36 -6.51 13.64
CA GLN A 132 7.51 -6.66 14.83
C GLN A 132 6.51 -5.51 15.05
N ILE A 133 6.82 -4.30 14.57
CA ILE A 133 5.92 -3.14 14.61
C ILE A 133 4.90 -3.26 13.47
N ARG A 134 5.38 -3.61 12.27
CA ARG A 134 4.55 -3.76 11.07
C ARG A 134 3.54 -4.91 11.17
N GLU A 135 3.91 -6.03 11.80
CA GLU A 135 3.00 -7.17 12.02
C GLU A 135 1.80 -6.85 12.93
N ARG A 136 1.87 -5.77 13.72
CA ARG A 136 0.74 -5.29 14.53
C ARG A 136 -0.15 -4.29 13.80
N ALA A 137 0.22 -3.93 12.58
CA ALA A 137 -0.58 -3.03 11.77
C ALA A 137 -1.83 -3.75 11.26
N ILE A 138 -2.89 -2.97 11.13
CA ILE A 138 -4.14 -3.35 10.47
C ILE A 138 -4.16 -2.59 9.15
N GLU A 139 -4.23 -3.34 8.04
CA GLU A 139 -4.33 -2.74 6.70
C GLU A 139 -5.76 -2.25 6.46
N SER A 140 -5.90 -0.97 6.13
CA SER A 140 -7.15 -0.33 5.72
C SER A 140 -6.99 0.13 4.28
N GLY A 141 -7.44 -0.68 3.33
CA GLY A 141 -7.13 -0.46 1.92
C GLY A 141 -5.61 -0.44 1.68
N ASN A 142 -5.06 0.72 1.29
CA ASN A 142 -3.63 0.90 1.05
C ASN A 142 -2.87 1.51 2.24
N GLU A 143 -3.59 1.84 3.31
CA GLU A 143 -3.06 2.50 4.49
C GLU A 143 -2.79 1.47 5.59
N PHE A 144 -1.96 1.85 6.56
CA PHE A 144 -1.75 1.08 7.77
C PHE A 144 -2.18 1.89 8.99
N GLY A 145 -2.97 1.24 9.85
CA GLY A 145 -3.26 1.75 11.17
C GLY A 145 -2.84 0.81 12.27
N TRP A 146 -2.70 1.36 13.47
CA TRP A 146 -2.38 0.60 14.66
C TRP A 146 -3.42 0.83 15.74
N LYS A 147 -3.47 -0.10 16.69
CA LYS A 147 -4.25 0.09 17.91
C LYS A 147 -3.65 1.21 18.77
N GLN A 148 -4.50 1.86 19.56
CA GLN A 148 -4.13 2.97 20.45
C GLN A 148 -2.88 2.66 21.30
N GLN A 149 -2.81 1.43 21.83
CA GLN A 149 -1.72 0.96 22.69
C GLN A 149 -0.36 0.82 22.00
N ASP A 150 -0.36 0.69 20.67
CA ASP A 150 0.86 0.54 19.86
C ASP A 150 1.29 1.85 19.20
N PHE A 151 0.39 2.84 19.08
CA PHE A 151 0.63 4.11 18.39
C PHE A 151 1.98 4.76 18.73
N LYS A 152 2.25 5.01 20.01
CA LYS A 152 3.50 5.65 20.45
C LYS A 152 4.75 4.81 20.16
N LYS A 153 4.62 3.48 20.15
CA LYS A 153 5.73 2.57 19.79
C LYS A 153 6.03 2.65 18.31
N VAL A 154 5.00 2.79 17.47
CA VAL A 154 5.15 2.98 16.02
C VAL A 154 5.84 4.31 15.74
N VAL A 155 5.40 5.40 16.39
CA VAL A 155 6.03 6.72 16.29
C VAL A 155 7.50 6.67 16.68
N GLU A 156 7.83 6.00 17.79
CA GLU A 156 9.21 5.84 18.22
C GLU A 156 10.03 4.98 17.24
N ALA A 157 9.45 3.91 16.70
CA ALA A 157 10.12 3.08 15.71
C ALA A 157 10.44 3.86 14.42
N ALA A 158 9.49 4.65 13.91
CA ALA A 158 9.70 5.52 12.75
C ALA A 158 10.84 6.52 12.98
N ARG A 159 10.89 7.13 14.18
CA ARG A 159 11.96 8.04 14.60
C ARG A 159 13.35 7.37 14.63
N GLN A 160 13.41 6.08 14.93
CA GLN A 160 14.67 5.30 14.97
C GLN A 160 15.18 4.90 13.57
N VAL A 161 14.30 4.86 12.57
CA VAL A 161 14.66 4.64 11.15
C VAL A 161 14.52 5.93 10.33
N PRO A 162 14.94 7.09 10.87
CA PRO A 162 14.69 8.45 10.40
C PRO A 162 13.56 8.67 9.39
N MET A 163 12.34 8.19 9.70
CA MET A 163 11.16 8.48 8.89
C MET A 163 10.37 9.62 9.50
N ALA A 164 9.95 10.56 8.66
CA ALA A 164 9.03 11.60 9.07
C ALA A 164 7.62 11.02 9.15
N ILE A 165 6.85 11.46 10.14
CA ILE A 165 5.41 11.22 10.16
C ILE A 165 4.78 12.45 9.55
N VAL A 166 3.99 12.27 8.49
CA VAL A 166 3.40 13.39 7.73
C VAL A 166 1.91 13.54 7.98
N GLY A 167 1.32 12.62 8.73
CA GLY A 167 -0.02 12.78 9.23
C GLY A 167 -0.65 11.49 9.69
N GLY A 168 -1.97 11.54 9.82
CA GLY A 168 -2.75 10.38 10.19
C GLY A 168 -4.11 10.74 10.73
N GLN A 169 -5.00 9.75 10.74
CA GLN A 169 -6.40 9.93 11.12
C GLN A 169 -6.94 8.72 11.87
N VAL A 170 -8.12 8.89 12.45
CA VAL A 170 -8.86 7.80 13.10
C VAL A 170 -9.77 7.12 12.08
N GLN A 171 -9.75 5.79 12.05
CA GLN A 171 -10.68 5.00 11.26
C GLN A 171 -11.31 3.90 12.10
N TYR A 172 -12.53 3.51 11.72
CA TYR A 172 -13.14 2.25 12.15
C TYR A 172 -13.19 1.31 10.96
N VAL A 173 -12.53 0.16 11.06
CA VAL A 173 -12.34 -0.78 9.95
C VAL A 173 -13.08 -2.08 10.21
N PHE A 174 -14.01 -2.39 9.31
CA PHE A 174 -14.78 -3.63 9.28
C PHE A 174 -14.61 -4.32 7.93
N ASP A 175 -14.92 -5.62 7.87
CA ASP A 175 -14.85 -6.39 6.63
C ASP A 175 -15.81 -5.86 5.55
N ASP A 176 -16.91 -5.23 5.96
CA ASP A 176 -17.98 -4.70 5.10
C ASP A 176 -17.98 -3.18 4.97
N GLY A 177 -17.00 -2.47 5.54
CA GLY A 177 -16.91 -1.02 5.39
C GLY A 177 -15.85 -0.36 6.26
N ILE A 178 -15.47 0.86 5.86
CA ILE A 178 -14.54 1.72 6.60
C ILE A 178 -15.26 3.03 6.91
N CYS A 179 -15.17 3.50 8.15
CA CYS A 179 -15.61 4.84 8.55
C CYS A 179 -14.40 5.68 8.90
N GLU A 180 -14.15 6.72 8.08
CA GLU A 180 -13.01 7.61 8.23
C GLU A 180 -13.41 8.89 8.95
N LEU A 181 -12.83 9.13 10.13
CA LEU A 181 -13.06 10.36 10.88
C LEU A 181 -12.00 11.39 10.46
N TYR A 182 -12.11 11.89 9.23
CA TYR A 182 -11.13 12.81 8.61
C TYR A 182 -10.93 14.13 9.38
N TRP A 183 -11.85 14.49 10.26
CA TRP A 183 -11.72 15.66 11.14
C TRP A 183 -10.94 15.38 12.43
N LEU A 184 -10.64 14.11 12.73
CA LEU A 184 -9.82 13.67 13.84
C LEU A 184 -8.42 13.27 13.34
N SER A 185 -7.67 14.26 12.85
CA SER A 185 -6.30 14.06 12.41
C SER A 185 -5.28 14.55 13.44
N TYR A 186 -4.04 14.11 13.30
CA TYR A 186 -2.89 14.50 14.13
C TYR A 186 -1.71 14.96 13.27
N ASP A 187 -2.02 15.61 12.16
CA ASP A 187 -1.06 16.02 11.14
C ASP A 187 -0.05 17.01 11.72
N PRO A 188 1.26 16.75 11.65
CA PRO A 188 2.28 17.70 12.08
C PRO A 188 2.47 18.82 11.05
N ASP A 189 3.25 19.85 11.40
CA ASP A 189 3.53 20.94 10.46
C ASP A 189 4.54 20.45 9.40
N GLU A 190 4.41 20.97 8.18
CA GLU A 190 5.32 20.70 7.06
C GLU A 190 6.79 20.97 7.41
N ARG A 191 7.71 20.37 6.63
CA ARG A 191 9.15 20.58 6.79
C ARG A 191 9.48 22.05 6.52
N GLN A 192 10.29 22.65 7.40
CA GLN A 192 10.70 24.03 7.23
C GLN A 192 11.82 24.14 6.19
N GLU A 193 11.95 25.33 5.60
CA GLU A 193 13.06 25.64 4.70
C GLU A 193 14.40 25.44 5.44
N ASN A 194 15.30 24.64 4.86
CA ASN A 194 16.61 24.26 5.43
C ASN A 194 16.56 23.44 6.74
N GLU A 195 15.42 22.84 7.09
CA GLU A 195 15.37 21.91 8.21
C GLU A 195 16.05 20.58 7.83
N GLU A 196 17.05 20.17 8.60
CA GLU A 196 17.71 18.87 8.41
C GLU A 196 16.71 17.72 8.57
N TRP A 197 16.83 16.67 7.76
CA TRP A 197 15.85 15.58 7.71
C TRP A 197 15.62 14.91 9.07
N VAL A 198 16.71 14.57 9.77
CA VAL A 198 16.61 13.93 11.10
C VAL A 198 15.96 14.88 12.11
N THR A 199 16.18 16.19 12.00
CA THR A 199 15.50 17.19 12.83
C THR A 199 14.00 17.21 12.53
N TYR A 200 13.62 17.18 11.24
CA TYR A 200 12.23 17.09 10.81
C TYR A 200 11.53 15.82 11.33
N CYS A 201 12.18 14.66 11.22
CA CYS A 201 11.65 13.39 11.73
C CYS A 201 11.43 13.42 13.25
N ASN A 202 12.39 13.94 14.01
CA ASN A 202 12.24 14.07 15.46
C ASN A 202 11.14 15.08 15.84
N ARG A 203 11.02 16.19 15.12
CA ARG A 203 9.99 17.21 15.36
C ARG A 203 8.59 16.65 15.08
N THR A 204 8.39 16.03 13.93
CA THR A 204 7.10 15.45 13.54
C THR A 204 6.66 14.36 14.51
N ALA A 205 7.57 13.47 14.94
CA ALA A 205 7.29 12.47 15.97
C ALA A 205 6.80 13.08 17.29
N ASN A 206 7.42 14.18 17.75
CA ASN A 206 7.00 14.88 18.95
C ASN A 206 5.64 15.56 18.79
N GLN A 207 5.43 16.26 17.68
CA GLN A 207 4.16 16.95 17.39
C GLN A 207 3.00 15.96 17.29
N VAL A 208 3.19 14.84 16.57
CA VAL A 208 2.18 13.79 16.41
C VAL A 208 1.83 13.15 17.76
N ASN A 209 2.82 12.84 18.61
CA ASN A 209 2.55 12.32 19.96
C ASN A 209 1.72 13.31 20.81
N GLN A 210 2.05 14.61 20.75
CA GLN A 210 1.29 15.64 21.48
C GLN A 210 -0.14 15.77 20.97
N LYS A 211 -0.32 15.81 19.64
CA LYS A 211 -1.64 15.89 19.00
C LYS A 211 -2.47 14.64 19.27
N PHE A 212 -1.86 13.46 19.23
CA PHE A 212 -2.49 12.20 19.58
C PHE A 212 -2.92 12.17 21.05
N ASP A 213 -2.05 12.55 21.99
CA ASP A 213 -2.40 12.62 23.41
C ASP A 213 -3.58 13.58 23.66
N LYS A 214 -3.57 14.73 22.99
CA LYS A 214 -4.69 15.67 23.04
C LYS A 214 -5.98 15.04 22.50
N LEU A 215 -5.91 14.43 21.33
CA LEU A 215 -7.04 13.77 20.67
C LEU A 215 -7.65 12.68 21.56
N ILE A 216 -6.83 11.80 22.17
CA ILE A 216 -7.32 10.75 23.06
C ILE A 216 -7.99 11.32 24.32
N ASN A 217 -7.45 12.40 24.89
CA ASN A 217 -7.96 12.96 26.14
C ASN A 217 -9.19 13.85 25.97
N GLU A 218 -9.34 14.51 24.82
CA GLU A 218 -10.37 15.53 24.59
C GLU A 218 -11.54 15.01 23.72
N THR A 219 -11.37 13.91 23.00
CA THR A 219 -12.38 13.42 22.05
C THR A 219 -13.35 12.44 22.69
N ASP A 220 -14.65 12.76 22.61
CA ASP A 220 -15.72 11.81 22.89
C ASP A 220 -15.99 10.95 21.65
N PHE A 221 -15.24 9.86 21.50
CA PHE A 221 -15.38 8.96 20.34
C PHE A 221 -16.79 8.38 20.20
N ASP A 222 -17.50 8.16 21.31
CA ASP A 222 -18.86 7.66 21.25
C ASP A 222 -19.78 8.65 20.55
N LYS A 223 -19.66 9.94 20.87
CA LYS A 223 -20.36 11.01 20.17
C LYS A 223 -19.95 11.11 18.70
N GLU A 224 -18.66 11.07 18.40
CA GLU A 224 -18.16 11.15 17.02
C GLU A 224 -18.71 10.01 16.14
N THR A 225 -18.80 8.80 16.68
CA THR A 225 -19.34 7.63 15.96
C THR A 225 -20.82 7.74 15.61
N GLN A 226 -21.61 8.57 16.32
CA GLN A 226 -23.04 8.80 16.02
C GLN A 226 -23.29 9.49 14.69
N THR A 227 -22.25 10.04 14.05
CA THR A 227 -22.34 10.63 12.71
C THR A 227 -22.50 9.58 11.61
N PHE A 228 -22.11 8.33 11.88
CA PHE A 228 -22.20 7.22 10.94
C PHE A 228 -23.37 6.30 11.29
N GLU A 229 -24.34 6.16 10.37
CA GLU A 229 -25.44 5.20 10.55
C GLU A 229 -24.93 3.77 10.67
N PHE A 230 -23.94 3.43 9.86
CA PHE A 230 -23.27 2.12 9.88
C PHE A 230 -22.74 1.74 11.28
N LEU A 231 -22.06 2.65 11.99
CA LEU A 231 -21.52 2.37 13.33
C LEU A 231 -22.63 2.25 14.38
N LYS A 232 -23.72 3.02 14.24
CA LYS A 232 -24.91 2.90 15.11
C LYS A 232 -25.57 1.54 14.94
N GLU A 233 -25.74 1.08 13.70
CA GLU A 233 -26.29 -0.23 13.40
C GLU A 233 -25.44 -1.34 14.03
N LYS A 234 -24.11 -1.32 13.84
CA LYS A 234 -23.19 -2.28 14.47
C LYS A 234 -23.30 -2.29 15.99
N LYS A 235 -23.34 -1.12 16.65
CA LYS A 235 -23.54 -1.01 18.10
C LYS A 235 -24.87 -1.62 18.54
N ASN A 236 -25.96 -1.37 17.81
CA ASN A 236 -27.29 -1.93 18.11
C ASN A 236 -27.34 -3.45 17.97
N GLU A 237 -26.51 -4.03 17.08
CA GLU A 237 -26.31 -5.47 16.93
C GLU A 237 -25.43 -6.08 18.05
N GLY A 238 -24.91 -5.26 18.97
CA GLY A 238 -24.08 -5.68 20.09
C GLY A 238 -22.59 -5.81 19.74
N VAL A 239 -22.15 -5.28 18.59
CA VAL A 239 -20.73 -5.24 18.23
C VAL A 239 -20.02 -4.18 19.05
N ASP A 240 -18.89 -4.56 19.65
CA ASP A 240 -17.96 -3.62 20.26
C ASP A 240 -17.13 -2.92 19.16
N ILE A 241 -17.58 -1.73 18.75
CA ILE A 241 -16.93 -1.01 17.65
C ILE A 241 -15.54 -0.46 18.03
N ASP A 242 -15.20 -0.35 19.32
CA ASP A 242 -13.87 0.12 19.72
C ASP A 242 -12.78 -0.90 19.37
N GLU A 243 -13.13 -2.18 19.29
CA GLU A 243 -12.27 -3.24 18.75
C GLU A 243 -12.00 -3.09 17.24
N HIS A 244 -12.71 -2.20 16.56
CA HIS A 244 -12.49 -1.86 15.14
C HIS A 244 -11.82 -0.50 14.94
N LYS A 245 -11.62 0.28 16.01
CA LYS A 245 -10.92 1.56 15.97
C LYS A 245 -9.43 1.37 15.74
N ILE A 246 -8.88 2.08 14.77
CA ILE A 246 -7.45 2.13 14.46
C ILE A 246 -7.01 3.57 14.19
N PHE A 247 -5.70 3.79 14.28
CA PHE A 247 -5.05 5.08 14.07
C PHE A 247 -4.08 4.93 12.89
N ILE A 248 -4.47 5.48 11.74
CA ILE A 248 -3.68 5.47 10.51
C ILE A 248 -2.49 6.40 10.64
N ILE A 249 -1.28 5.96 10.34
CA ILE A 249 -0.10 6.83 10.37
C ILE A 249 0.51 6.87 8.98
N TYR A 250 0.70 8.08 8.44
CA TYR A 250 1.37 8.31 7.18
C TYR A 250 2.83 8.65 7.41
N PHE A 251 3.71 7.99 6.65
CA PHE A 251 5.15 8.21 6.73
C PHE A 251 5.68 8.86 5.45
N ASN A 252 6.85 9.48 5.57
CA ASN A 252 7.67 9.89 4.45
C ASN A 252 9.11 9.49 4.76
N ASP A 253 9.75 8.83 3.79
CA ASP A 253 11.09 8.27 3.91
C ASP A 253 12.11 8.86 2.92
N ASN A 254 11.78 9.96 2.24
CA ASN A 254 12.50 10.52 1.09
C ASN A 254 14.03 10.71 1.28
N GLU A 255 14.49 10.95 2.51
CA GLU A 255 15.91 11.20 2.82
C GLU A 255 16.47 10.18 3.83
N THR A 256 15.82 9.03 3.98
CA THR A 256 16.22 8.01 4.97
C THR A 256 17.48 7.24 4.56
N ASP A 257 17.79 7.19 3.26
CA ASP A 257 19.00 6.53 2.72
C ASP A 257 20.15 7.52 2.43
N LEU A 258 20.03 8.78 2.84
CA LEU A 258 21.04 9.83 2.64
C LEU A 258 22.11 9.86 3.75
#